data_AF-A0A5B6T982-F1
#
_entry.id   AF-A0A5B6T982-F1
#
_cell.length_a   1.000
_cell.length_b   1.000
_cell.length_c   1.000
_cell.angle_alpha   90.00
_cell.angle_beta   90.00
_cell.angle_gamma   90.00
#
_symmetry.space_group_name_H-M   'P 1'
#
loop_
_entity.id
_entity.type
_entity.pdbx_description
1 polymer ?
#
loop_
_entity_poly.entity_id
_entity_poly.type
_entity_poly.pdbx_seq_one_letter_code
_entity_poly.pdbx_strand_id
1 'polypeptide(L)' 'MIITIDTTRETTPAKYAKRKGVTVAAVTNWIAREQIKHRHIEELGLTLVEIDSEEDKIKERRRRIIESFLREEKENK' A
#
# COMPACT_ATOMS: atom_id res chain seq x y z
N MET A 1 13.97 16.54 -16.97
CA MET A 1 14.15 15.63 -15.82
C MET A 1 13.23 14.44 -16.01
N ILE A 2 13.73 13.21 -15.94
CA ILE A 2 12.90 11.99 -16.03
C ILE A 2 12.66 11.51 -14.60
N ILE A 3 11.43 11.62 -14.13
CA ILE A 3 11.05 11.12 -12.81
C ILE A 3 10.65 9.65 -12.96
N THR A 4 11.42 8.77 -12.33
CA THR A 4 11.10 7.33 -12.29
C THR A 4 10.24 7.05 -11.06
N ILE A 5 9.07 6.45 -11.29
CA ILE A 5 8.15 6.02 -10.24
C ILE A 5 8.14 4.50 -10.24
N ASP A 6 8.64 3.89 -9.18
CA ASP A 6 8.54 2.45 -9.00
C ASP A 6 7.17 2.12 -8.42
N THR A 7 6.22 1.79 -9.29
CA THR A 7 4.83 1.47 -8.90
C THR A 7 4.70 0.24 -7.99
N THR A 8 5.77 -0.53 -7.81
CA THR A 8 5.82 -1.67 -6.88
C THR A 8 6.22 -1.24 -5.47
N ARG A 9 6.95 -0.13 -5.34
CA ARG A 9 7.47 0.39 -4.07
C ARG A 9 6.78 1.67 -3.63
N GLU A 10 6.19 2.41 -4.54
CA GLU A 10 5.57 3.70 -4.27
C GLU A 10 4.12 3.73 -4.78
N THR A 11 3.29 4.47 -4.06
CA THR A 11 1.88 4.65 -4.41
C THR A 11 1.39 6.03 -4.01
N THR A 12 0.28 6.49 -4.57
CA THR A 12 -0.36 7.73 -4.12
C THR A 12 -0.99 7.57 -2.73
N PRO A 13 -1.11 8.64 -1.93
CA PRO A 13 -1.79 8.62 -0.63
C PRO A 13 -3.20 8.05 -0.69
N ALA A 14 -3.95 8.35 -1.75
CA ALA A 14 -5.30 7.82 -1.96
C ALA A 14 -5.32 6.29 -2.12
N LYS A 15 -4.39 5.75 -2.91
CA LYS A 15 -4.27 4.30 -3.11
C LYS A 15 -3.68 3.61 -1.88
N TYR A 16 -2.78 4.27 -1.14
CA TYR A 16 -2.29 3.80 0.15
C TYR A 16 -3.42 3.70 1.18
N ALA A 17 -4.25 4.74 1.29
CA ALA A 17 -5.41 4.79 2.18
C ALA A 17 -6.38 3.63 1.90
N LYS A 18 -6.72 3.42 0.62
CA LYS A 18 -7.58 2.30 0.20
C LYS A 18 -6.99 0.93 0.58
N ARG A 19 -5.68 0.74 0.44
CA ARG A 19 -5.00 -0.52 0.81
C ARG A 19 -5.01 -0.79 2.31
N LYS A 20 -4.78 0.26 3.11
CA LYS A 20 -4.75 0.15 4.58
C LYS A 20 -6.15 0.22 5.22
N GLY A 21 -7.21 0.45 4.45
CA GLY A 21 -8.57 0.55 4.96
C GLY A 21 -8.81 1.80 5.80
N VAL A 22 -8.12 2.90 5.50
CA VAL A 22 -8.19 4.18 6.22
C VAL A 22 -8.58 5.32 5.29
N THR A 23 -8.85 6.50 5.85
CA THR A 23 -9.16 7.70 5.08
C THR A 23 -7.90 8.35 4.52
N VAL A 24 -8.03 9.11 3.42
CA VAL A 24 -6.91 9.88 2.86
C VAL A 24 -6.40 10.91 3.86
N ALA A 25 -7.28 11.54 4.63
CA ALA A 25 -6.91 12.49 5.67
C ALA A 25 -6.01 11.87 6.76
N ALA A 26 -6.25 10.60 7.14
CA ALA A 26 -5.38 9.90 8.07
C ALA A 26 -3.96 9.74 7.47
N VAL A 27 -3.87 9.35 6.19
CA VAL A 27 -2.58 9.21 5.50
C VAL A 27 -1.87 10.56 5.38
N THR A 28 -2.58 11.64 5.06
CA THR A 28 -2.01 13.00 5.02
C THR A 28 -1.46 13.42 6.39
N ASN A 29 -2.17 13.09 7.47
CA ASN A 29 -1.68 13.34 8.83
C ASN A 29 -0.44 12.50 9.16
N TRP A 30 -0.36 11.26 8.70
CA TRP A 30 0.83 10.42 8.89
C TRP A 30 2.04 10.97 8.13
N ILE A 31 1.83 11.48 6.92
CA ILE A 31 2.86 12.17 6.13
C ILE A 31 3.34 13.42 6.87
N ALA A 32 2.42 14.28 7.33
CA ALA A 32 2.75 15.51 8.05
C ALA A 32 3.47 15.27 9.39
N ARG A 33 3.27 14.09 9.98
CA ARG A 33 3.94 13.65 11.23
C ARG A 33 5.18 12.79 10.97
N GLU A 34 5.61 12.64 9.71
CA GLU A 34 6.75 11.80 9.29
C GLU A 34 6.65 10.34 9.77
N GLN A 35 5.43 9.83 9.97
CA GLN A 35 5.19 8.47 10.45
C GLN A 35 5.32 7.42 9.35
N ILE A 36 5.24 7.84 8.09
CA ILE A 36 5.40 7.00 6.91
C ILE A 36 6.37 7.64 5.92
N LYS A 37 7.14 6.80 5.23
CA LYS A 37 8.06 7.26 4.19
C LYS A 37 7.28 7.77 2.99
N HIS A 38 7.66 8.95 2.53
CA HIS A 38 7.02 9.61 1.41
C HIS A 38 8.04 10.40 0.60
N ARG A 39 7.69 10.67 -0.66
CA ARG A 39 8.47 11.47 -1.60
C ARG A 39 7.54 12.50 -2.22
N HIS A 40 7.86 13.77 -2.07
CA HIS A 40 7.18 14.84 -2.79
C HIS A 40 7.92 15.14 -4.09
N ILE A 41 7.16 15.26 -5.18
CA ILE A 41 7.64 15.63 -6.51
C ILE A 41 7.05 17.01 -6.80
N GLU A 42 7.83 18.05 -6.52
CA GLU A 42 7.47 19.46 -6.65
C GLU A 42 6.94 19.77 -8.06
N GLU A 43 7.62 19.27 -9.10
CA GLU A 43 7.32 19.59 -10.50
C GLU A 43 5.95 19.07 -10.96
N LEU A 44 5.42 18.09 -10.25
CA LEU A 44 4.11 17.48 -10.54
C LEU A 44 3.06 17.78 -9.47
N GLY A 45 3.44 18.49 -8.39
CA GLY A 45 2.59 18.64 -7.21
C GLY A 45 2.12 17.29 -6.63
N LEU A 46 2.95 16.25 -6.78
CA LEU A 46 2.55 14.86 -6.50
C LEU A 46 3.30 14.34 -5.28
N THR A 47 2.56 13.80 -4.32
CA THR A 47 3.13 13.06 -3.19
C THR A 47 2.97 11.57 -3.44
N LEU A 48 4.07 10.83 -3.27
CA LEU A 48 4.14 9.39 -3.27
C LEU A 48 4.47 8.88 -1.88
N VAL A 49 3.94 7.72 -1.53
CA VAL A 49 4.10 7.04 -0.26
C VAL A 49 4.78 5.71 -0.53
N GLU A 50 5.80 5.37 0.25
CA GLU A 50 6.45 4.06 0.15
C GLU A 50 5.50 2.99 0.70
N ILE A 51 5.33 1.91 -0.06
CA ILE A 51 4.57 0.74 0.34
C ILE A 51 5.48 -0.05 1.29
N ASP A 52 5.07 -0.23 2.54
CA ASP A 52 5.79 -1.10 3.49
C ASP A 52 5.85 -2.52 2.94
N SER A 53 6.97 -2.82 2.28
CA SER A 53 7.07 -3.97 1.39
C SER A 53 7.08 -5.29 2.15
N GLU A 54 7.40 -5.29 3.43
CA GLU A 54 7.58 -6.50 4.22
C GLU A 54 6.26 -6.96 4.86
N GLU A 55 5.55 -6.05 5.52
CA GLU A 55 4.31 -6.37 6.20
C GLU A 55 3.17 -6.68 5.20
N ASP A 56 3.10 -5.94 4.09
CA ASP A 56 2.10 -6.19 3.05
C ASP A 56 2.40 -7.48 2.27
N LYS A 57 3.68 -7.84 2.04
CA LYS A 57 4.05 -9.16 1.49
C LYS A 57 3.66 -10.30 2.41
N ILE A 58 3.85 -10.15 3.72
CA ILE A 58 3.46 -11.16 4.72
C ILE A 58 1.93 -11.29 4.76
N LYS A 59 1.18 -10.18 4.77
CA LYS A 59 -0.29 -10.17 4.75
C LYS A 59 -0.83 -10.83 3.47
N GLU A 60 -0.27 -10.50 2.32
CA GLU A 60 -0.68 -11.09 1.04
C GLU A 60 -0.35 -12.59 0.96
N ARG A 61 0.81 -13.01 1.50
CA ARG A 61 1.16 -14.43 1.60
C ARG A 61 0.18 -15.18 2.50
N ARG A 62 -0.15 -14.62 3.68
CA ARG A 62 -1.15 -15.22 4.60
C ARG A 62 -2.53 -15.28 3.96
N ARG A 63 -2.94 -14.21 3.26
CA ARG A 63 -4.22 -14.17 2.54
C ARG A 63 -4.32 -15.31 1.52
N ARG A 64 -3.29 -15.51 0.68
CA ARG A 64 -3.28 -16.59 -0.32
C ARG A 64 -3.39 -17.98 0.31
N ILE A 65 -2.70 -18.21 1.44
CA ILE A 65 -2.78 -19.48 2.17
C ILE A 65 -4.19 -19.69 2.74
N ILE A 66 -4.80 -18.66 3.32
CA ILE A 66 -6.17 -18.76 3.86
C ILE A 66 -7.18 -19.00 2.73
N GLU A 67 -7.06 -18.29 1.60
CA GLU A 67 -7.94 -18.48 0.45
C GLU A 67 -7.81 -19.88 -0.17
N SER A 68 -6.62 -20.50 -0.16
CA SER A 68 -6.48 -21.88 -0.64
C SER A 68 -7.21 -22.87 0.28
N PHE A 69 -7.04 -22.74 1.60
CA PHE A 69 -7.76 -23.59 2.56
C PHE A 69 -9.29 -23.46 2.43
N LEU A 70 -9.80 -22.23 2.29
CA LEU A 70 -11.24 -21.99 2.14
C LEU A 70 -11.83 -22.54 0.83
N ARG A 71 -11.03 -22.69 -0.23
CA ARG A 71 -11.47 -23.33 -1.47
C ARG A 71 -11.52 -24.85 -1.34
N GLU A 72 -10.52 -25.45 -0.70
CA GLU A 72 -10.46 -26.90 -0.47
C GLU A 72 -11.64 -27.39 0.39
N GLU A 73 -12.09 -26.61 1.40
CA GLU A 73 -13.28 -26.96 2.18
C GLU A 73 -14.60 -26.88 1.38
N LYS A 74 -14.66 -26.06 0.33
CA LYS A 74 -15.86 -25.94 -0.52
C LYS A 74 -15.97 -27.06 -1.56
N GLU A 75 -14.85 -27.62 -2.01
CA GLU A 75 -14.83 -28.73 -2.97
C GLU A 75 -15.00 -30.10 -2.28
N ASN A 76 -14.69 -30.22 -0.99
CA ASN A 76 -14.85 -31.44 -0.20
C ASN A 76 -16.26 -31.61 0.44
N LYS A 77 -17.26 -30.84 0.00
CA LYS A 77 -18.63 -30.86 0.54
C LYS A 77 -19.65 -31.08 -0.57
#